data_AF-A0A1L5P0K8-F1
#
_entry.id   AF-A0A1L5P0K8-F1
#
_cell.length_a   1.000
_cell.length_b   1.000
_cell.length_c   1.000
_cell.angle_alpha   90.00
_cell.angle_beta   90.00
_cell.angle_gamma   90.00
#
_symmetry.space_group_name_H-M   'P 1'
#
loop_
_entity.id
_entity.type
_entity.pdbx_description
1 polymer ?
#
loop_
_entity_poly.entity_id
_entity_poly.type
_entity_poly.pdbx_seq_one_letter_code
_entity_poly.pdbx_strand_id
1 'polypeptide(L)'
;MPFCESRMQSPTSDRIARSIREQTGHTIETVTADLTSADDVNRVASLIADNAGITMLINNAGVGATAPLLQSDVKAMSAMIALNVEALTRLTYATVPGFVERTRGTIVNIASFVAITPERLNGVYGWSKAFSQASGRSLKAAMSTCRSSFRLGITFGHQFWASARH
;
A
#
# COMPACT_ATOMS: atom_id res chain seq x y z
N MET A 1 34.15 2.93 21.82
CA MET A 1 33.78 3.58 20.54
C MET A 1 32.45 2.97 20.11
N PRO A 2 31.28 3.58 20.40
CA PRO A 2 30.02 2.97 20.00
C PRO A 2 29.73 3.31 18.54
N PHE A 3 29.49 2.25 17.77
CA PHE A 3 29.03 2.26 16.38
C PHE A 3 27.72 3.07 16.30
N CYS A 4 27.75 4.20 15.61
CA CYS A 4 26.56 4.94 15.22
C CYS A 4 26.03 4.29 13.95
N GLU A 5 25.17 3.30 14.11
CA GLU A 5 24.41 2.71 13.01
C GLU A 5 23.32 3.71 12.61
N SER A 6 23.71 4.66 11.75
CA SER A 6 22.81 5.65 11.17
C SER A 6 21.74 4.89 10.38
N ARG A 7 20.56 4.78 10.97
CA ARG A 7 19.29 4.49 10.32
C ARG A 7 19.26 5.24 8.99
N MET A 8 19.46 4.53 7.88
CA MET A 8 19.53 5.15 6.56
C MET A 8 18.10 5.47 6.09
N GLN A 9 17.49 6.45 6.74
CA GLN A 9 16.24 7.05 6.29
C GLN A 9 16.50 7.72 4.92
N SER A 10 15.60 7.51 3.96
CA SER A 10 15.75 8.19 2.66
C SER A 10 15.62 9.71 2.86
N PRO A 11 16.53 10.54 2.31
CA PRO A 11 16.49 12.00 2.50
C PRO A 11 15.20 12.63 1.96
N THR A 12 14.51 11.93 1.06
CA THR A 12 13.21 12.34 0.50
C THR A 12 12.07 12.17 1.50
N SER A 13 12.01 11.04 2.21
CA SER A 13 10.93 10.75 3.17
C SER A 13 10.95 11.73 4.34
N ASP A 14 12.13 12.05 4.87
CA ASP A 14 12.26 12.98 5.99
C ASP A 14 11.95 14.42 5.60
N ARG A 15 12.32 14.82 4.37
CA ARG A 15 11.97 16.13 3.82
C ARG A 15 10.45 16.29 3.67
N ILE A 16 9.76 15.28 3.14
CA ILE A 16 8.30 15.29 2.98
C ILE A 16 7.62 15.29 4.36
N ALA A 17 8.07 14.43 5.27
CA ALA A 17 7.52 14.37 6.63
C ALA A 17 7.67 15.71 7.35
N ARG A 18 8.84 16.36 7.25
CA ARG A 18 9.07 17.70 7.79
C ARG A 18 8.10 18.73 7.21
N SER A 19 7.97 18.77 5.88
CA SER A 19 7.05 19.70 5.21
C SER A 19 5.60 19.50 5.65
N ILE A 20 5.14 18.25 5.81
CA ILE A 20 3.77 17.96 6.26
C ILE A 20 3.58 18.40 7.73
N ARG A 21 4.56 18.11 8.61
CA ARG A 21 4.53 18.56 10.01
C ARG A 21 4.44 20.09 10.09
N GLU A 22 5.26 20.80 9.32
CA GLU A 22 5.29 22.27 9.27
C GLU A 22 3.96 22.87 8.77
N GLN A 23 3.32 22.24 7.78
CA GLN A 23 2.08 22.75 7.18
C GLN A 23 0.82 22.41 7.99
N THR A 24 0.80 21.29 8.71
CA THR A 24 -0.43 20.74 9.31
C THR A 24 -0.40 20.66 10.83
N GLY A 25 0.78 20.72 11.45
CA GLY A 25 0.95 20.50 12.89
C GLY A 25 0.73 19.05 13.36
N HIS A 26 0.49 18.11 12.44
CA HIS A 26 0.31 16.70 12.77
C HIS A 26 1.64 15.99 13.05
N THR A 27 1.62 15.02 13.97
CA THR A 27 2.73 14.10 14.19
C THR A 27 2.87 13.17 12.98
N ILE A 28 4.07 13.10 12.41
CA ILE A 28 4.39 12.21 11.28
C ILE A 28 5.54 11.31 11.69
N GLU A 29 5.35 10.00 11.64
CA GLU A 29 6.41 9.01 11.81
C GLU A 29 6.77 8.39 10.46
N THR A 30 8.07 8.22 10.21
CA THR A 30 8.58 7.62 8.98
C THR A 30 9.20 6.26 9.27
N VAL A 31 8.80 5.25 8.49
CA VAL A 31 9.42 3.93 8.48
C VAL A 31 10.04 3.72 7.12
N THR A 32 11.37 3.57 7.08
CA THR A 32 12.07 3.17 5.86
C THR A 32 11.94 1.66 5.70
N ALA A 33 11.52 1.22 4.52
CA ALA A 33 11.37 -0.18 4.17
C ALA A 33 11.43 -0.32 2.64
N ASP A 34 12.12 -1.34 2.16
CA ASP A 34 11.99 -1.83 0.80
C ASP A 34 10.85 -2.86 0.75
N LEU A 35 9.72 -2.47 0.18
CA LEU A 35 8.55 -3.34 0.07
C LEU A 35 8.69 -4.43 -1.01
N THR A 36 9.84 -4.53 -1.68
CA THR A 36 10.22 -5.71 -2.47
C THR A 36 11.00 -6.75 -1.66
N SER A 37 11.45 -6.40 -0.45
CA SER A 37 12.13 -7.31 0.48
C SER A 37 11.11 -7.92 1.46
N ALA A 38 11.10 -9.26 1.55
CA ALA A 38 10.20 -9.97 2.44
C ALA A 38 10.43 -9.60 3.92
N ASP A 39 11.69 -9.43 4.33
CA ASP A 39 12.05 -9.10 5.71
C ASP A 39 11.55 -7.72 6.11
N ASP A 40 11.67 -6.74 5.21
CA ASP A 40 11.17 -5.39 5.45
C ASP A 40 9.64 -5.33 5.47
N VAL A 41 8.96 -6.08 4.59
CA VAL A 41 7.51 -6.21 4.61
C VAL A 41 7.04 -6.84 5.92
N ASN A 42 7.72 -7.89 6.40
CA ASN A 42 7.40 -8.54 7.67
C ASN A 42 7.58 -7.58 8.85
N ARG A 43 8.67 -6.81 8.87
CA ARG A 43 8.91 -5.80 9.90
C ARG A 43 7.82 -4.72 9.92
N VAL A 44 7.41 -4.21 8.75
CA VAL A 44 6.31 -3.24 8.66
C VAL A 44 4.98 -3.86 9.09
N ALA A 45 4.72 -5.12 8.70
CA ALA A 45 3.53 -5.85 9.11
C ALA A 45 3.44 -6.00 10.64
N SER A 46 4.56 -6.34 11.31
CA SER A 46 4.61 -6.39 12.78
C SER A 46 4.33 -5.03 13.41
N LEU A 47 4.95 -3.96 12.91
CA LEU A 47 4.69 -2.60 13.41
C LEU A 47 3.21 -2.20 13.28
N ILE A 48 2.53 -2.65 12.23
CA ILE A 48 1.10 -2.43 12.04
C ILE A 48 0.28 -3.25 13.03
N ALA A 49 0.57 -4.55 13.15
CA ALA A 49 -0.15 -5.47 14.01
C ALA A 49 -0.06 -5.07 15.50
N ASP A 50 1.10 -4.55 15.91
CA ASP A 50 1.37 -4.14 17.29
C ASP A 50 0.79 -2.74 17.62
N ASN A 51 0.25 -2.02 16.64
CA ASN A 51 -0.28 -0.67 16.81
C ASN A 51 -1.81 -0.60 16.66
N ALA A 52 -2.51 -0.77 17.77
CA ALA A 52 -3.96 -0.65 17.85
C ALA A 52 -4.51 0.76 17.50
N GLY A 53 -3.65 1.77 17.45
CA GLY A 53 -3.98 3.14 17.06
C GLY A 53 -4.19 3.33 15.56
N ILE A 54 -3.78 2.38 14.73
CA ILE A 54 -3.98 2.45 13.28
C ILE A 54 -5.47 2.30 12.96
N THR A 55 -6.03 3.30 12.28
CA THR A 55 -7.44 3.32 11.87
C THR A 55 -7.63 3.30 10.36
N MET A 56 -6.55 3.52 9.60
CA MET A 56 -6.56 3.54 8.16
C MET A 56 -5.27 2.96 7.59
N LEU A 57 -5.38 2.12 6.56
CA LEU A 57 -4.28 1.67 5.72
C LEU A 57 -4.48 2.20 4.30
N ILE A 58 -3.45 2.78 3.71
CA ILE A 58 -3.43 3.18 2.30
C ILE A 58 -2.35 2.36 1.59
N ASN A 59 -2.77 1.35 0.84
CA ASN A 59 -1.90 0.58 -0.04
C ASN A 59 -1.63 1.38 -1.31
N ASN A 60 -0.67 2.31 -1.23
CA ASN A 60 -0.26 3.17 -2.34
C ASN A 60 1.01 2.66 -3.06
N ALA A 61 1.88 1.94 -2.37
CA ALA A 61 3.13 1.48 -2.94
C ALA A 61 2.89 0.62 -4.20
N GLY A 62 3.59 0.95 -5.27
CA GLY A 62 3.54 0.17 -6.49
C GLY A 62 4.33 0.78 -7.63
N VAL A 63 4.73 -0.07 -8.56
CA VAL A 63 5.43 0.31 -9.79
C VAL A 63 4.68 -0.19 -11.01
N GLY A 64 4.76 0.56 -12.10
CA GLY A 64 4.21 0.20 -13.40
C GLY A 64 5.28 -0.20 -14.39
N ALA A 65 4.86 -0.83 -15.48
CA ALA A 65 5.71 -1.10 -16.64
C ALA A 65 4.98 -0.75 -17.94
N THR A 66 5.78 -0.39 -18.94
CA THR A 66 5.32 -0.05 -20.29
C THR A 66 5.87 -1.01 -21.35
N ALA A 67 6.90 -1.81 -21.03
CA ALA A 67 7.44 -2.80 -21.94
C ALA A 67 6.35 -3.82 -22.35
N PRO A 68 6.29 -4.24 -23.63
CA PRO A 68 5.37 -5.29 -24.06
C PRO A 68 5.56 -6.57 -23.24
N LEU A 69 4.47 -7.29 -22.98
CA LEU A 69 4.51 -8.51 -22.15
C LEU A 69 5.57 -9.51 -22.63
N LEU A 70 5.64 -9.76 -23.94
CA LEU A 70 6.57 -10.73 -24.54
C LEU A 70 8.04 -10.27 -24.52
N GLN A 71 8.31 -9.00 -24.21
CA GLN A 71 9.65 -8.42 -24.15
C GLN A 71 10.06 -8.07 -22.71
N SER A 72 9.22 -8.39 -21.73
CA SER A 72 9.44 -8.01 -20.34
C SER A 72 10.45 -8.93 -19.68
N ASP A 73 11.40 -8.33 -18.95
CA ASP A 73 12.30 -9.10 -18.09
C ASP A 73 11.52 -9.73 -16.93
N VAL A 74 11.63 -11.04 -16.80
CA VAL A 74 10.92 -11.81 -15.77
C VAL A 74 11.31 -11.36 -14.37
N LYS A 75 12.59 -11.03 -14.14
CA LYS A 75 13.05 -10.59 -12.82
C LYS A 75 12.39 -9.27 -12.41
N ALA A 76 12.32 -8.30 -13.33
CA ALA A 76 11.60 -7.04 -13.09
C ALA A 76 10.09 -7.27 -12.87
N MET A 77 9.47 -8.20 -13.61
CA MET A 77 8.05 -8.53 -13.45
C MET A 77 7.77 -9.20 -12.10
N SER A 78 8.63 -10.10 -11.64
CA SER A 78 8.54 -10.72 -10.31
C SER A 78 8.68 -9.69 -9.20
N ALA A 79 9.62 -8.74 -9.31
CA ALA A 79 9.75 -7.65 -8.35
C ALA A 79 8.50 -6.75 -8.30
N MET A 80 7.88 -6.49 -9.45
CA MET A 80 6.60 -5.77 -9.50
C MET A 80 5.48 -6.54 -8.82
N ILE A 81 5.40 -7.87 -8.99
CA ILE A 81 4.40 -8.70 -8.31
C ILE A 81 4.65 -8.65 -6.79
N ALA A 82 5.89 -8.81 -6.34
CA ALA A 82 6.24 -8.73 -4.92
C ALA A 82 5.77 -7.40 -4.31
N LEU A 83 5.98 -6.28 -5.01
CA LEU A 83 5.54 -4.98 -4.52
C LEU A 83 4.02 -4.77 -4.62
N ASN A 84 3.44 -4.94 -5.79
CA ASN A 84 2.05 -4.55 -6.07
C ASN A 84 1.02 -5.53 -5.50
N VAL A 85 1.43 -6.79 -5.27
CA VAL A 85 0.54 -7.89 -4.86
C VAL A 85 0.94 -8.36 -3.46
N GLU A 86 2.15 -8.90 -3.30
CA GLU A 86 2.55 -9.59 -2.06
C GLU A 86 2.62 -8.63 -0.87
N ALA A 87 3.26 -7.47 -1.02
CA ALA A 87 3.33 -6.46 0.03
C ALA A 87 1.93 -5.95 0.41
N LEU A 88 1.09 -5.61 -0.59
CA LEU A 88 -0.30 -5.21 -0.37
C LEU A 88 -1.06 -6.26 0.46
N THR A 89 -0.93 -7.54 0.09
CA THR A 89 -1.58 -8.64 0.81
C THR A 89 -1.09 -8.71 2.26
N ARG A 90 0.21 -8.76 2.50
CA ARG A 90 0.76 -8.90 3.86
C ARG A 90 0.36 -7.75 4.77
N LEU A 91 0.46 -6.51 4.29
CA LEU A 91 0.09 -5.33 5.09
C LEU A 91 -1.41 -5.27 5.37
N THR A 92 -2.24 -5.71 4.41
CA THR A 92 -3.69 -5.85 4.63
C THR A 92 -3.98 -6.89 5.72
N TYR A 93 -3.36 -8.06 5.66
CA TYR A 93 -3.54 -9.12 6.67
C TYR A 93 -3.06 -8.70 8.06
N ALA A 94 -2.01 -7.88 8.16
CA ALA A 94 -1.57 -7.30 9.43
C ALA A 94 -2.58 -6.30 10.02
N THR A 95 -3.31 -5.59 9.15
CA THR A 95 -4.24 -4.52 9.56
C THR A 95 -5.62 -5.04 9.96
N VAL A 96 -6.13 -6.05 9.26
CA VAL A 96 -7.52 -6.52 9.39
C VAL A 96 -7.89 -6.94 10.82
N PRO A 97 -7.07 -7.71 11.58
CA PRO A 97 -7.43 -8.14 12.94
C PRO A 97 -7.79 -6.96 13.86
N GLY A 98 -6.95 -5.92 13.90
CA GLY A 98 -7.22 -4.74 14.72
C GLY A 98 -8.45 -3.94 14.26
N PHE A 99 -8.84 -4.04 12.99
CA PHE A 99 -10.03 -3.37 12.47
C PHE A 99 -11.31 -4.15 12.82
N VAL A 100 -11.24 -5.48 12.78
CA VAL A 100 -12.31 -6.39 13.24
C VAL A 100 -12.58 -6.15 14.71
N GLU A 101 -11.54 -6.21 15.55
CA GLU A 101 -11.65 -6.04 17.00
C GLU A 101 -12.30 -4.70 17.37
N ARG A 102 -11.90 -3.62 16.70
CA ARG A 102 -12.44 -2.28 16.94
C ARG A 102 -13.78 -2.02 16.23
N THR A 103 -14.27 -2.96 15.41
CA THR A 103 -15.45 -2.82 14.55
C THR A 103 -15.42 -1.60 13.61
N ARG A 104 -14.23 -1.05 13.33
CA ARG A 104 -14.07 0.14 12.49
C ARG A 104 -12.68 0.24 11.87
N GLY A 105 -12.64 0.66 10.62
CA GLY A 105 -11.40 0.98 9.94
C GLY A 105 -11.61 1.25 8.45
N THR A 106 -10.57 1.75 7.80
CA THR A 106 -10.60 2.08 6.37
C THR A 106 -9.38 1.50 5.67
N ILE A 107 -9.58 0.76 4.59
CA ILE A 107 -8.49 0.33 3.72
C ILE A 107 -8.70 0.96 2.34
N VAL A 108 -7.66 1.60 1.83
CA VAL A 108 -7.66 2.22 0.50
C VAL A 108 -6.59 1.56 -0.34
N ASN A 109 -6.98 1.01 -1.48
CA ASN A 109 -6.06 0.46 -2.46
C ASN A 109 -5.94 1.43 -3.64
N ILE A 110 -4.73 1.94 -3.88
CA ILE A 110 -4.49 2.83 -5.03
C ILE A 110 -4.29 1.99 -6.29
N ALA A 111 -5.36 1.94 -7.10
CA ALA A 111 -5.40 1.20 -8.34
C ALA A 111 -5.04 2.10 -9.54
N SER A 112 -5.08 1.52 -10.74
CA SER A 112 -4.83 2.22 -12.01
C SER A 112 -5.90 1.85 -13.03
N PHE A 113 -6.11 2.70 -14.04
CA PHE A 113 -7.05 2.48 -15.13
C PHE A 113 -6.79 1.16 -15.86
N VAL A 114 -5.53 0.71 -15.89
CA VAL A 114 -5.16 -0.59 -16.47
C VAL A 114 -5.66 -1.80 -15.68
N ALA A 115 -6.21 -1.61 -14.49
CA ALA A 115 -6.91 -2.69 -13.77
C ALA A 115 -8.15 -3.21 -14.52
N ILE A 116 -8.74 -2.38 -15.40
CA ILE A 116 -9.93 -2.71 -16.19
C ILE A 116 -9.66 -2.76 -17.70
N THR A 117 -8.42 -2.44 -18.12
CA THR A 117 -7.93 -2.53 -19.51
C THR A 117 -6.50 -3.10 -19.51
N PRO A 118 -6.31 -4.34 -19.01
CA PRO A 118 -4.98 -4.91 -18.79
C PRO A 118 -4.13 -5.04 -20.06
N GLU A 119 -4.76 -5.06 -21.22
CA GLU A 119 -4.14 -5.14 -22.55
C GLU A 119 -3.49 -3.84 -23.05
N ARG A 120 -3.78 -2.69 -22.41
CA ARG A 120 -3.30 -1.37 -22.89
C ARG A 120 -1.88 -1.01 -22.47
N LEU A 121 -1.33 -1.67 -21.46
CA LEU A 121 0.06 -1.50 -20.99
C LEU A 121 0.71 -2.87 -20.85
N ASN A 122 1.80 -2.94 -20.08
CA ASN A 122 2.41 -4.20 -19.71
C ASN A 122 1.38 -5.15 -19.05
N GLY A 123 1.33 -6.39 -19.54
CA GLY A 123 0.35 -7.37 -19.07
C GLY A 123 0.46 -7.68 -17.57
N VAL A 124 1.68 -7.84 -17.04
CA VAL A 124 1.90 -8.11 -15.60
C VAL A 124 1.48 -6.92 -14.75
N TYR A 125 1.75 -5.70 -15.22
CA TYR A 125 1.25 -4.50 -14.55
C TYR A 125 -0.28 -4.47 -14.51
N GLY A 126 -0.93 -4.76 -15.65
CA GLY A 126 -2.39 -4.93 -15.74
C GLY A 126 -2.92 -5.97 -14.76
N TRP A 127 -2.30 -7.16 -14.69
CA TRP A 127 -2.65 -8.22 -13.74
C TRP A 127 -2.55 -7.76 -12.29
N SER A 128 -1.46 -7.09 -11.91
CA SER A 128 -1.25 -6.62 -10.54
C SER A 128 -2.29 -5.58 -10.10
N LYS A 129 -2.76 -4.74 -11.03
CA LYS A 129 -3.79 -3.74 -10.73
C LYS A 129 -5.20 -4.35 -10.75
N ALA A 130 -5.45 -5.37 -11.56
CA ALA A 130 -6.67 -6.18 -11.44
C ALA A 130 -6.75 -6.89 -10.07
N PHE A 131 -5.63 -7.45 -9.58
CA PHE A 131 -5.54 -8.01 -8.23
C PHE A 131 -5.88 -6.97 -7.15
N SER A 132 -5.32 -5.76 -7.23
CA SER A 132 -5.60 -4.68 -6.28
C SER A 132 -7.10 -4.31 -6.23
N GLN A 133 -7.80 -4.34 -7.37
CA GLN A 133 -9.25 -4.15 -7.41
C GLN A 133 -10.03 -5.35 -6.82
N ALA A 134 -9.68 -6.57 -7.24
CA ALA A 134 -10.36 -7.77 -6.80
C ALA A 134 -10.22 -7.99 -5.29
N SER A 135 -9.00 -7.83 -4.74
CA SER A 135 -8.73 -7.93 -3.30
C SER A 135 -9.57 -6.96 -2.47
N GLY A 136 -9.73 -5.71 -2.93
CA GLY A 136 -10.62 -4.75 -2.29
C GLY A 136 -12.06 -5.26 -2.22
N ARG A 137 -12.61 -5.72 -3.36
CA ARG A 137 -13.98 -6.26 -3.42
C ARG A 137 -14.17 -7.46 -2.48
N SER A 138 -13.24 -8.41 -2.49
CA SER A 138 -13.27 -9.58 -1.62
C SER A 138 -13.20 -9.19 -0.14
N LEU A 139 -12.34 -8.23 0.21
CA LEU A 139 -12.22 -7.76 1.59
C LEU A 139 -13.50 -7.06 2.05
N LYS A 140 -14.12 -6.23 1.21
CA LYS A 140 -15.42 -5.61 1.53
C LYS A 140 -16.50 -6.66 1.77
N ALA A 141 -16.56 -7.69 0.93
CA ALA A 141 -17.50 -8.79 1.11
C ALA A 141 -17.26 -9.52 2.45
N ALA A 142 -16.01 -9.88 2.75
CA ALA A 142 -15.64 -10.54 3.99
C ALA A 142 -15.88 -9.68 5.25
N MET A 143 -15.69 -8.37 5.17
CA MET A 143 -15.92 -7.46 6.30
C MET A 143 -17.40 -7.14 6.50
N SER A 144 -18.24 -7.28 5.45
CA SER A 144 -19.69 -7.02 5.55
C SER A 144 -20.42 -8.02 6.44
N THR A 145 -19.85 -9.21 6.66
CA THR A 145 -20.36 -10.21 7.61
C THR A 145 -19.97 -9.89 9.05
N CYS A 146 -18.99 -9.00 9.28
CA CYS A 146 -18.65 -8.49 10.59
C CYS A 146 -19.54 -7.28 10.91
N ARG A 147 -19.90 -7.05 12.19
CA ARG A 147 -20.58 -5.83 12.68
C ARG A 147 -19.64 -4.60 12.63
N SER A 148 -18.93 -4.39 11.52
CA SER A 148 -17.91 -3.36 11.39
C SER A 148 -18.28 -2.34 10.31
N SER A 149 -18.16 -1.06 10.65
CA SER A 149 -18.26 0.03 9.67
C SER A 149 -16.95 0.14 8.91
N PHE A 150 -16.87 -0.56 7.79
CA PHE A 150 -15.67 -0.62 6.94
C PHE A 150 -15.85 0.22 5.68
N ARG A 151 -14.93 1.14 5.45
CA ARG A 151 -14.85 1.91 4.19
C ARG A 151 -13.74 1.34 3.33
N LEU A 152 -14.11 0.96 2.11
CA LEU A 152 -13.16 0.62 1.06
C LEU A 152 -13.19 1.70 -0.02
N GLY A 153 -12.03 2.28 -0.29
CA GLY A 153 -11.79 3.12 -1.46
C GLY A 153 -10.93 2.36 -2.46
N ILE A 154 -11.43 2.17 -3.68
CA ILE A 154 -10.57 1.93 -4.84
C ILE A 154 -10.49 3.27 -5.55
N THR A 155 -9.31 3.86 -5.61
CA THR A 155 -9.15 5.16 -6.24
C THR A 155 -8.08 5.07 -7.33
N PHE A 156 -8.44 5.56 -8.53
CA PHE A 156 -7.47 5.82 -9.58
C PHE A 156 -6.64 7.04 -9.18
N GLY A 157 -5.32 7.02 -9.34
CA GLY A 157 -4.43 8.07 -8.81
C GLY A 157 -4.88 9.52 -9.07
N HIS A 158 -5.49 9.82 -10.21
CA HIS A 158 -6.02 11.16 -10.53
C HIS A 158 -7.26 11.57 -9.71
N GLN A 159 -8.09 10.61 -9.26
CA GLN A 159 -9.28 10.88 -8.45
C GLN A 159 -8.96 11.07 -6.96
N PHE A 160 -7.88 10.46 -6.43
CA PHE A 160 -7.53 10.53 -5.01
C PHE A 160 -7.17 11.96 -4.58
N TRP A 161 -6.33 12.62 -5.37
CA TRP A 161 -5.93 14.01 -5.13
C TRP A 161 -7.07 15.01 -5.38
N ALA A 162 -8.11 14.63 -6.11
CA ALA A 162 -9.31 15.45 -6.26
C ALA A 162 -10.20 15.39 -5.02
N SER A 163 -10.36 14.21 -4.40
CA SER A 163 -11.18 14.04 -3.18
C SER A 163 -10.50 14.49 -1.89
N ALA A 164 -9.16 14.54 -1.83
CA ALA A 164 -8.41 14.97 -0.65
C ALA A 164 -8.33 16.50 -0.45
N ARG A 165 -9.03 17.28 -1.31
CA ARG A 165 -9.09 18.76 -1.24
C ARG A 165 -10.35 19.31 -0.55
N HIS A 166 -11.15 18.43 0.05
CA HIS A 166 -12.35 18.75 0.82
C HIS A 166 -12.30 18.00 2.15
#